data_AF-A0A7V3YCW9-F1
#
_entry.id   AF-A0A7V3YCW9-F1
#
_cell.length_a   1.000
_cell.length_b   1.000
_cell.length_c   1.000
_cell.angle_alpha   90.00
_cell.angle_beta   90.00
_cell.angle_gamma   90.00
#
_symmetry.space_group_name_H-M   'P 1'
#
loop_
_entity.id
_entity.type
_entity.pdbx_description
1 polymer ?
#
loop_
_entity_poly.entity_id
_entity_poly.type
_entity_poly.pdbx_seq_one_letter_code
_entity_poly.pdbx_strand_id
1 'polypeptide(L)' 'MKKQIVTIDGNEAAAYSAYHVNEVIAIYPITPSSPMGELSDQWASEGKPNIWNTVPHVIEMQSEG' A
#
# COMPACT_ATOMS: atom_id res chain seq x y z
N MET A 1 -7.23 10.30 22.12
CA MET A 1 -6.70 10.69 20.80
C MET A 1 -7.83 11.31 19.98
N LYS A 2 -7.56 12.39 19.24
CA LYS A 2 -8.55 12.98 18.33
C LYS A 2 -8.63 12.10 17.08
N LYS A 3 -9.84 11.71 16.66
CA LYS A 3 -10.03 10.93 15.43
C LYS A 3 -9.57 11.76 14.24
N GLN A 4 -8.59 11.26 13.49
CA GLN A 4 -8.18 11.88 12.24
C GLN A 4 -9.21 11.52 11.17
N ILE A 5 -9.83 12.52 10.57
CA ILE A 5 -10.76 12.38 9.46
C ILE A 5 -10.06 12.98 8.25
N VAL A 6 -10.01 12.21 7.16
CA VAL A 6 -9.37 12.59 5.90
C VAL A 6 -10.33 12.34 4.75
N THR A 7 -10.16 13.08 3.66
CA THR A 7 -10.90 12.88 2.41
C THR A 7 -9.97 12.18 1.45
N ILE A 8 -10.28 10.91 1.15
CA ILE A 8 -9.49 10.02 0.29
C ILE A 8 -10.45 9.16 -0.53
N ASP A 9 -9.97 8.53 -1.60
CA ASP A 9 -10.76 7.57 -2.37
C ASP A 9 -10.71 6.14 -1.76
N GLY A 10 -11.42 5.21 -2.39
CA GLY A 10 -11.50 3.82 -1.93
C GLY A 10 -10.19 3.03 -2.09
N ASN A 11 -9.41 3.30 -3.14
CA ASN A 11 -8.12 2.64 -3.37
C ASN A 11 -7.12 3.09 -2.30
N GLU A 12 -7.06 4.39 -2.02
CA GLU A 12 -6.17 4.92 -0.97
C GLU A 12 -6.56 4.38 0.41
N ALA A 13 -7.85 4.28 0.73
CA ALA A 13 -8.31 3.71 1.98
C ALA A 13 -7.94 2.22 2.14
N ALA A 14 -8.08 1.44 1.06
CA ALA A 14 -7.72 0.02 1.04
C ALA A 14 -6.20 -0.16 1.11
N ALA A 15 -5.43 0.58 0.31
CA ALA A 15 -3.98 0.56 0.31
C ALA A 15 -3.42 0.96 1.67
N TYR A 16 -3.97 1.99 2.31
CA TYR A 16 -3.54 2.41 3.66
C TYR A 16 -3.63 1.25 4.64
N SER A 17 -4.76 0.56 4.66
CA SER A 17 -4.94 -0.58 5.56
C SER A 17 -4.00 -1.73 5.19
N ALA A 18 -3.93 -2.09 3.91
CA ALA A 18 -3.10 -3.19 3.42
C ALA A 18 -1.60 -2.97 3.69
N TYR A 19 -1.09 -1.77 3.40
CA TYR A 19 0.31 -1.41 3.59
C TYR A 19 0.74 -1.54 5.06
N HIS A 20 -0.06 -1.00 5.99
CA HIS A 20 0.33 -0.95 7.39
C HIS A 20 0.19 -2.30 8.09
N VAL A 21 -0.54 -3.27 7.52
CA VAL A 21 -0.74 -4.62 8.09
C VAL A 21 -0.06 -5.74 7.31
N ASN A 22 0.86 -5.43 6.39
CA ASN A 22 1.66 -6.44 5.70
C ASN A 22 3.16 -6.12 5.75
N GLU A 23 3.99 -7.17 5.67
CA GLU A 23 5.45 -7.05 5.53
C GLU A 23 5.92 -7.25 4.08
N VAL A 24 5.10 -7.90 3.24
CA VAL A 24 5.39 -8.18 1.83
C VAL A 24 4.16 -7.88 1.00
N ILE A 25 4.34 -7.21 -0.15
CA ILE A 25 3.27 -6.83 -1.07
C ILE A 25 3.73 -7.16 -2.49
N ALA A 26 3.25 -8.26 -3.05
CA ALA A 26 3.46 -8.61 -4.46
C ALA A 26 2.34 -7.98 -5.30
N ILE A 27 2.69 -7.21 -6.32
CA ILE A 27 1.75 -6.43 -7.14
C ILE A 27 1.90 -6.74 -8.62
N TYR A 28 0.83 -6.49 -9.37
CA TYR A 28 0.83 -6.40 -10.83
C TYR A 28 -0.25 -5.39 -11.25
N PRO A 29 0.04 -4.45 -12.16
CA PRO A 29 -0.88 -3.35 -12.47
C PRO A 29 -2.05 -3.81 -13.36
N ILE A 30 -3.28 -3.60 -12.88
CA ILE A 30 -4.51 -3.77 -13.66
C ILE A 30 -5.58 -2.75 -13.23
N THR A 31 -6.22 -2.09 -14.19
CA THR A 31 -7.31 -1.13 -13.95
C THR A 31 -8.53 -1.86 -13.36
N PRO A 32 -9.20 -1.33 -12.31
CA PRO A 32 -9.02 -0.01 -11.66
C PRO A 32 -8.15 -0.02 -10.39
N SER A 33 -7.47 -1.12 -10.08
CA SER A 33 -6.77 -1.35 -8.81
C SER A 33 -5.30 -0.90 -8.79
N SER A 34 -4.70 -0.57 -9.94
CA SER A 34 -3.30 -0.11 -10.03
C SER A 34 -2.90 0.96 -8.98
N PRO A 35 -3.76 1.96 -8.66
CA PRO A 35 -3.41 2.96 -7.66
C PRO A 35 -3.07 2.39 -6.27
N MET A 36 -3.62 1.23 -5.88
CA MET A 36 -3.27 0.59 -4.60
C MET A 36 -1.82 0.11 -4.56
N GLY A 37 -1.34 -0.46 -5.67
CA GLY A 37 0.04 -0.91 -5.81
C GLY A 37 1.00 0.26 -5.88
N GLU A 38 0.67 1.29 -6.66
CA GLU A 38 1.45 2.53 -6.79
C GLU A 38 1.63 3.26 -5.45
N LEU A 39 0.56 3.40 -4.66
CA LEU A 39 0.63 3.99 -3.33
C LEU A 39 1.50 3.17 -2.37
N SER A 40 1.39 1.84 -2.45
CA SER A 40 2.19 0.93 -1.62
C SER A 40 3.68 1.04 -1.95
N ASP A 41 4.02 1.05 -3.25
CA ASP A 41 5.41 1.21 -3.72
C ASP A 41 5.96 2.60 -3.34
N GLN A 42 5.16 3.65 -3.53
CA GLN A 42 5.53 5.00 -3.12
C GLN A 42 5.85 5.06 -1.62
N TRP A 43 4.97 4.57 -0.76
CA TRP A 43 5.19 4.62 0.69
C TRP A 43 6.39 3.78 1.13
N ALA A 44 6.63 2.64 0.48
CA ALA A 44 7.83 1.84 0.72
C ALA A 44 9.10 2.60 0.32
N SER A 45 9.10 3.26 -0.84
CA SER A 45 10.23 4.08 -1.31
C SER A 45 10.51 5.28 -0.41
N GLU A 46 9.47 5.84 0.21
CA GLU A 46 9.56 6.90 1.23
C GLU A 46 10.02 6.38 2.60
N GLY A 47 10.17 5.06 2.76
CA GLY A 47 10.59 4.43 4.01
C GLY A 47 9.53 4.45 5.11
N LYS A 48 8.24 4.53 4.76
CA LYS A 48 7.14 4.53 5.74
C LYS A 48 7.03 3.17 6.42
N PRO A 49 7.10 3.07 7.76
CA PRO A 49 6.97 1.80 8.44
C PRO A 49 5.50 1.35 8.54
N ASN A 50 5.29 0.04 8.56
CA ASN A 50 4.04 -0.61 8.94
C ASN A 50 3.90 -0.70 10.48
N ILE A 51 2.87 -1.39 10.98
CA ILE A 51 2.63 -1.53 12.43
C ILE A 51 3.70 -2.34 13.18
N TRP A 52 4.58 -3.05 12.47
CA TRP A 52 5.70 -3.79 13.03
C TRP A 52 7.02 -3.01 12.99
N ASN A 53 6.97 -1.72 12.64
CA ASN A 53 8.15 -0.86 12.45
C ASN A 53 9.10 -1.36 11.33
N THR A 54 8.58 -2.12 10.36
CA THR A 54 9.32 -2.55 9.17
C THR A 54 8.76 -1.84 7.94
N VAL A 55 9.60 -1.60 6.94
CA VAL A 55 9.12 -1.11 5.63
C VAL A 55 8.67 -2.32 4.82
N PRO A 56 7.41 -2.41 4.39
CA PRO A 56 6.93 -3.51 3.55
C PRO A 56 7.78 -3.66 2.29
N HIS A 57 8.13 -4.90 1.95
CA HIS A 57 8.81 -5.21 0.70
C HIS A 57 7.78 -5.28 -0.43
N VAL A 58 7.77 -4.28 -1.30
CA VAL A 58 6.90 -4.23 -2.49
C VAL A 58 7.66 -4.79 -3.70
N ILE A 59 7.01 -5.66 -4.48
CA ILE A 59 7.60 -6.28 -5.68
C ILE A 59 6.56 -6.30 -6.79
N GLU A 60 6.90 -5.73 -7.94
CA GLU A 60 6.12 -5.92 -9.15
C GLU A 60 6.49 -7.25 -9.82
N MET A 61 5.47 -8.08 -10.06
CA MET A 61 5.58 -9.39 -10.68
C MET A 61 5.38 -9.30 -12.21
N GLN A 62 5.56 -10.40 -12.93
CA GLN A 62 5.31 -10.45 -14.37
C GLN A 62 3.82 -10.61 -14.77
N SER A 63 2.99 -11.06 -13.82
CA SER A 63 1.56 -11.34 -13.97
C SER A 63 0.92 -11.50 -12.59
N GLU A 64 -0.41 -11.45 -12.50
CA GLU A 64 -1.14 -11.75 -11.25
C GLU A 64 -1.03 -13.22 -10.81
N GLY A 65 -0.59 -14.13 -11.69
CA GLY A 65 -0.53 -15.58 -11.45
C GLY A 65 0.58 -16.30 -12.18
#